data_AF-A0AAN2DD88-F1
#
_entry.id   AF-A0AAN2DD88-F1
#
_cell.length_a   1.000
_cell.length_b   1.000
_cell.length_c   1.000
_cell.angle_alpha   90.00
_cell.angle_beta   90.00
_cell.angle_gamma   90.00
#
_symmetry.space_group_name_H-M   'P 1'
#
loop_
_entity.id
_entity.type
_entity.pdbx_description
1 polymer ?
#
loop_
_entity_poly.entity_id
_entity_poly.type
_entity_poly.pdbx_seq_one_letter_code
_entity_poly.pdbx_strand_id
1 'polypeptide(L)'
;MQDHSPGDHDDKLTQAQIDLAMLFMTDLHVGAERLYKIKRKGTSLNLRYEINGKTHQRSYLSALSWRAILLFALTEGKTVAVHEMDKPGRYRQMFPKTLLRRLQWHARPNANFPPVAKLYEPNGKAVMLLTRSRLCGHAVDALHNLADGGPVFQPLWISDIMALRPMHGIDLVRDQTFAPTLPISAYLEAVAMTGRIVEELELSGLPLTGSIPRLATQPSSKAVRSVFDQACRENSAFEKLGSRTIYEDYSFPTETGKVR
;
A
#
# COMPACT_ATOMS: atom_id res chain seq x y z
N MET A 1 11.01 -31.97 -42.04
CA MET A 1 10.58 -31.99 -40.63
C MET A 1 11.54 -31.11 -39.88
N GLN A 2 11.17 -29.84 -39.67
CA GLN A 2 11.89 -28.94 -38.78
C GLN A 2 11.15 -28.98 -37.45
N ASP A 3 11.85 -29.40 -36.40
CA ASP A 3 11.35 -29.41 -35.03
C ASP A 3 10.97 -27.98 -34.63
N HIS A 4 9.67 -27.78 -34.41
CA HIS A 4 9.16 -26.63 -33.70
C HIS A 4 9.39 -26.88 -32.21
N SER A 5 10.52 -26.39 -31.69
CA SER A 5 10.66 -26.18 -30.24
C SER A 5 9.50 -25.29 -29.79
N PRO A 6 8.66 -25.72 -28.83
CA PRO A 6 7.63 -24.86 -28.27
C PRO A 6 8.35 -23.70 -27.60
N GLY A 7 8.06 -22.49 -28.10
CA GLY A 7 8.64 -21.26 -27.59
C GLY A 7 8.43 -21.16 -26.09
N ASP A 8 9.54 -20.93 -25.41
CA ASP A 8 9.66 -20.54 -24.02
C ASP A 8 8.96 -19.16 -23.85
N HIS A 9 7.63 -19.15 -23.90
CA HIS A 9 6.83 -18.03 -23.42
C HIS A 9 6.85 -18.09 -21.90
N ASP A 10 8.01 -17.77 -21.35
CA ASP A 10 8.29 -17.70 -19.93
C ASP A 10 7.24 -16.77 -19.29
N ASP A 11 6.45 -17.35 -18.37
CA ASP A 11 5.34 -16.79 -17.60
C ASP A 11 5.73 -15.49 -16.87
N LYS A 12 5.80 -14.37 -17.60
CA LYS A 12 6.03 -13.06 -16.99
C LYS A 12 4.77 -12.62 -16.25
N LEU A 13 4.82 -12.76 -14.92
CA LEU A 13 3.83 -12.20 -14.00
C LEU A 13 3.53 -10.74 -14.35
N THR A 14 2.24 -10.43 -14.49
CA THR A 14 1.77 -9.05 -14.69
C THR A 14 1.99 -8.23 -13.43
N GLN A 15 2.14 -6.90 -13.57
CA GLN A 15 2.25 -6.01 -12.41
C GLN A 15 1.05 -6.12 -11.47
N ALA A 16 -0.15 -6.37 -12.01
CA ALA A 16 -1.35 -6.57 -11.20
C ALA A 16 -1.25 -7.82 -10.31
N GLN A 17 -0.70 -8.92 -10.82
CA GLN A 17 -0.45 -10.13 -10.02
C GLN A 17 0.60 -9.88 -8.94
N ILE A 18 1.68 -9.14 -9.27
CA ILE A 18 2.70 -8.75 -8.30
C ILE A 18 2.10 -7.90 -7.18
N ASP A 19 1.33 -6.87 -7.52
CA ASP A 19 0.67 -5.98 -6.56
C ASP A 19 -0.31 -6.76 -5.67
N LEU A 20 -1.12 -7.65 -6.26
CA LEU A 20 -2.04 -8.50 -5.52
C LEU A 20 -1.30 -9.41 -4.53
N ALA A 21 -0.23 -10.07 -4.96
CA ALA A 21 0.59 -10.92 -4.09
C ALA A 21 1.06 -10.16 -2.85
N MET A 22 1.67 -8.98 -3.04
CA MET A 22 2.15 -8.17 -1.91
C MET A 22 1.02 -7.69 -1.00
N LEU A 23 -0.12 -7.29 -1.58
CA LEU A 23 -1.30 -6.90 -0.82
C LEU A 23 -1.93 -8.06 -0.02
N PHE A 24 -1.75 -9.31 -0.46
CA PHE A 24 -2.15 -10.53 0.27
C PHE A 24 -1.08 -11.09 1.19
N MET A 25 0.07 -10.45 1.27
CA MET A 25 1.08 -10.76 2.28
C MET A 25 1.18 -9.69 3.34
N THR A 26 0.29 -8.68 3.30
CA THR A 26 0.38 -7.50 4.16
C THR A 26 -0.89 -7.32 5.02
N ASP A 27 -0.67 -7.15 6.32
CA ASP A 27 -1.69 -6.79 7.30
C ASP A 27 -1.42 -5.38 7.82
N LEU A 28 -2.42 -4.49 7.72
CA LEU A 28 -2.34 -3.19 8.40
C LEU A 28 -2.53 -3.42 9.90
N HIS A 29 -1.49 -3.09 10.66
CA HIS A 29 -1.52 -3.10 12.12
C HIS A 29 -1.78 -1.68 12.64
N VAL A 30 -2.58 -1.59 13.69
CA VAL A 30 -2.88 -0.39 14.47
C VAL A 30 -2.59 -0.73 15.93
N GLY A 31 -1.50 -0.17 16.46
CA GLY A 31 -0.85 -0.67 17.67
C GLY A 31 -0.43 -2.13 17.52
N ALA A 32 -0.76 -2.95 18.52
CA ALA A 32 -0.56 -4.40 18.53
C ALA A 32 -1.64 -5.19 17.76
N GLU A 33 -2.72 -4.53 17.33
CA GLU A 33 -3.87 -5.20 16.74
C GLU A 33 -3.88 -5.09 15.20
N ARG A 34 -4.54 -6.05 14.54
CA ARG A 34 -4.72 -6.05 13.08
C ARG A 34 -6.05 -5.42 12.73
N LEU A 35 -6.06 -4.53 11.73
CA LEU A 35 -7.25 -3.81 11.29
C LEU A 35 -8.50 -4.71 11.18
N TYR A 36 -8.36 -5.89 10.58
CA TYR A 36 -9.49 -6.78 10.33
C TYR A 36 -10.04 -7.49 11.57
N LYS A 37 -9.24 -7.62 12.65
CA LYS A 37 -9.65 -8.31 13.88
C LYS A 37 -10.52 -7.42 14.77
N ILE A 38 -10.56 -6.13 14.49
CA ILE A 38 -11.06 -5.15 15.44
C ILE A 38 -12.54 -4.93 15.16
N LYS A 39 -13.36 -5.52 16.03
CA LYS A 39 -14.82 -5.53 15.91
C LYS A 39 -15.43 -4.60 16.94
N ARG A 40 -15.45 -3.30 16.65
CA ARG A 40 -16.24 -2.36 17.45
C ARG A 40 -17.72 -2.45 17.03
N LYS A 41 -18.63 -2.50 18.00
CA LYS A 41 -20.06 -2.58 17.71
C LYS A 41 -20.50 -1.29 16.99
N GLY A 42 -21.24 -1.43 15.89
CA GLY A 42 -21.73 -0.30 15.10
C GLY A 42 -20.71 0.32 14.15
N THR A 43 -19.52 -0.27 13.97
CA THR A 43 -18.53 0.21 13.01
C THR A 43 -18.59 -0.58 11.70
N SER A 44 -18.66 0.13 10.57
CA SER A 44 -18.62 -0.46 9.23
C SER A 44 -18.01 0.50 8.22
N LEU A 45 -17.30 -0.03 7.22
CA LEU A 45 -16.86 0.75 6.07
C LEU A 45 -17.96 0.70 5.00
N ASN A 46 -18.56 1.85 4.70
CA ASN A 46 -19.50 1.98 3.59
C ASN A 46 -18.73 2.17 2.28
N LEU A 47 -19.13 1.48 1.21
CA LEU A 47 -18.59 1.68 -0.12
C LEU A 47 -19.69 1.83 -1.15
N ARG A 48 -19.44 2.70 -2.13
CA ARG A 48 -20.14 2.75 -3.40
C ARG A 48 -19.14 2.55 -4.52
N TYR A 49 -19.32 1.49 -5.30
CA TYR A 49 -18.37 1.06 -6.31
C TYR A 49 -19.11 0.43 -7.49
N GLU A 50 -18.41 0.23 -8.59
CA GLU A 50 -18.91 -0.37 -9.81
C GLU A 50 -18.02 -1.55 -10.20
N ILE A 51 -18.64 -2.66 -10.62
CA ILE A 51 -17.95 -3.80 -11.24
C ILE A 51 -18.60 -4.06 -12.59
N ASN A 52 -17.84 -3.99 -13.69
CA ASN A 52 -18.33 -4.15 -15.06
C ASN A 52 -19.60 -3.32 -15.36
N GLY A 53 -19.63 -2.03 -15.02
CA GLY A 53 -20.81 -1.18 -15.24
C GLY A 53 -21.91 -1.30 -14.17
N LYS A 54 -21.87 -2.34 -13.32
CA LYS A 54 -22.90 -2.54 -12.29
C LYS A 54 -22.53 -1.84 -10.99
N THR A 55 -23.33 -0.86 -10.61
CA THR A 55 -23.17 -0.14 -9.34
C THR A 55 -23.62 -1.00 -8.15
N HIS A 56 -22.82 -0.94 -7.08
CA HIS A 56 -23.05 -1.58 -5.80
C HIS A 56 -22.88 -0.55 -4.67
N GLN A 57 -23.73 -0.68 -3.64
CA GLN A 57 -23.60 0.07 -2.40
C GLN A 57 -23.74 -0.91 -1.24
N ARG A 58 -22.69 -1.03 -0.42
CA ARG A 58 -22.62 -2.03 0.66
C ARG A 58 -21.85 -1.49 1.87
N SER A 59 -22.16 -2.04 3.04
CA SER A 59 -21.44 -1.80 4.28
C SER A 59 -20.69 -3.06 4.69
N TYR A 60 -19.41 -2.94 5.00
CA TYR A 60 -18.56 -4.06 5.38
C TYR A 60 -18.13 -3.94 6.83
N LEU A 61 -18.31 -5.02 7.59
CA LEU A 61 -17.92 -5.13 8.99
C LEU A 61 -16.43 -5.49 9.16
N SER A 62 -15.73 -5.79 8.08
CA SER A 62 -14.31 -6.13 8.07
C SER A 62 -13.66 -5.69 6.77
N ALA A 63 -12.44 -5.17 6.87
CA ALA A 63 -11.60 -4.84 5.72
C ALA A 63 -11.35 -6.06 4.81
N LEU A 64 -11.24 -7.27 5.38
CA LEU A 64 -11.02 -8.50 4.59
C LEU A 64 -12.18 -8.81 3.63
N SER A 65 -13.42 -8.50 4.01
CA SER A 65 -14.58 -8.77 3.15
C SER A 65 -14.54 -7.96 1.85
N TRP A 66 -14.09 -6.71 1.93
CA TRP A 66 -13.91 -5.87 0.75
C TRP A 66 -12.70 -6.32 -0.07
N ARG A 67 -11.56 -6.61 0.57
CA ARG A 67 -10.35 -7.12 -0.11
C ARG A 67 -10.68 -8.38 -0.94
N ALA A 68 -11.48 -9.30 -0.40
CA ALA A 68 -11.91 -10.50 -1.11
C ALA A 68 -12.77 -10.20 -2.35
N ILE A 69 -13.65 -9.20 -2.30
CA ILE A 69 -14.48 -8.81 -3.45
C ILE A 69 -13.61 -8.20 -4.56
N LEU A 70 -12.68 -7.32 -4.20
CA LEU A 70 -11.72 -6.77 -5.16
C LEU A 70 -10.86 -7.88 -5.77
N LEU A 71 -10.41 -8.83 -4.94
CA LEU A 71 -9.64 -9.99 -5.39
C LEU A 71 -10.38 -10.73 -6.50
N PHE A 72 -11.57 -11.26 -6.21
CA PHE A 72 -12.34 -12.05 -7.18
C PHE A 72 -12.63 -11.25 -8.45
N ALA A 73 -13.00 -9.98 -8.32
CA ALA A 73 -13.29 -9.16 -9.49
C ALA A 73 -12.03 -8.96 -10.37
N LEU A 74 -10.89 -8.65 -9.76
CA LEU A 74 -9.67 -8.33 -10.49
C LEU A 74 -9.01 -9.58 -11.08
N THR A 75 -9.05 -10.73 -10.40
CA THR A 75 -8.53 -12.00 -10.96
C THR A 75 -9.40 -12.52 -12.10
N GLU A 76 -10.69 -12.24 -12.09
CA GLU A 76 -11.60 -12.52 -13.20
C GLU A 76 -11.53 -11.49 -14.35
N GLY A 77 -10.56 -10.55 -14.29
CA GLY A 77 -10.37 -9.53 -15.33
C GLY A 77 -11.48 -8.47 -15.40
N LYS A 78 -12.31 -8.36 -14.35
CA LYS A 78 -13.40 -7.37 -14.30
C LYS A 78 -12.85 -5.97 -14.05
N THR A 79 -13.54 -4.97 -14.62
CA THR A 79 -13.25 -3.57 -14.32
C THR A 79 -13.88 -3.20 -12.99
N VAL A 80 -13.10 -2.53 -12.12
CA VAL A 80 -13.59 -2.06 -10.82
C VAL A 80 -13.30 -0.57 -10.65
N ALA A 81 -14.34 0.21 -10.33
CA ALA A 81 -14.23 1.62 -10.03
C ALA A 81 -14.84 1.92 -8.66
N VAL A 82 -14.13 2.66 -7.80
CA VAL A 82 -14.67 3.11 -6.51
C VAL A 82 -15.13 4.57 -6.63
N HIS A 83 -16.33 4.85 -6.15
CA HIS A 83 -16.92 6.19 -6.17
C HIS A 83 -16.96 6.86 -4.80
N GLU A 84 -17.26 6.09 -3.75
CA GLU A 84 -17.29 6.54 -2.36
C GLU A 84 -16.73 5.46 -1.43
N MET A 85 -16.06 5.91 -0.38
CA MET A 85 -15.68 5.09 0.76
C MET A 85 -15.92 5.88 2.05
N ASP A 86 -16.35 5.18 3.09
CA ASP A 86 -16.61 5.67 4.43
C ASP A 86 -17.82 6.63 4.57
N LYS A 87 -17.68 7.89 4.17
CA LYS A 87 -18.72 8.94 4.20
C LYS A 87 -18.82 9.63 2.83
N PRO A 88 -20.00 10.16 2.46
CA PRO A 88 -20.16 10.88 1.20
C PRO A 88 -19.09 11.97 1.01
N GLY A 89 -18.42 11.96 -0.14
CA GLY A 89 -17.39 12.93 -0.53
C GLY A 89 -15.99 12.68 0.06
N ARG A 90 -15.89 11.90 1.14
CA ARG A 90 -14.62 11.73 1.87
C ARG A 90 -13.54 11.06 1.02
N TYR A 91 -13.89 10.02 0.27
CA TYR A 91 -12.93 9.35 -0.62
C TYR A 91 -12.32 10.34 -1.63
N ARG A 92 -13.14 11.21 -2.24
CA ARG A 92 -12.67 12.21 -3.20
C ARG A 92 -11.85 13.33 -2.55
N GLN A 93 -12.14 13.66 -1.29
CA GLN A 93 -11.37 14.63 -0.52
C GLN A 93 -9.97 14.10 -0.17
N MET A 94 -9.91 12.84 0.29
CA MET A 94 -8.66 12.17 0.68
C MET A 94 -7.82 11.78 -0.54
N PHE A 95 -8.48 11.27 -1.59
CA PHE A 95 -7.85 10.78 -2.81
C PHE A 95 -8.44 11.46 -4.06
N PRO A 96 -8.23 12.78 -4.24
CA PRO A 96 -8.70 13.48 -5.43
C PRO A 96 -8.02 12.91 -6.68
N LYS A 97 -8.68 13.05 -7.85
CA LYS A 97 -8.17 12.52 -9.13
C LYS A 97 -6.75 13.00 -9.46
N THR A 98 -6.40 14.24 -9.09
CA THR A 98 -5.06 14.81 -9.26
C THR A 98 -4.01 14.05 -8.44
N LEU A 99 -4.34 13.70 -7.19
CA LEU A 99 -3.47 12.90 -6.33
C LEU A 99 -3.29 11.48 -6.88
N LEU A 100 -4.38 10.82 -7.25
CA LEU A 100 -4.34 9.46 -7.82
C LEU A 100 -3.51 9.42 -9.11
N ARG A 101 -3.60 10.43 -9.97
CA ARG A 101 -2.76 10.55 -11.17
C ARG A 101 -1.27 10.71 -10.84
N ARG A 102 -0.91 11.52 -9.83
CA ARG A 102 0.48 11.63 -9.36
C ARG A 102 0.98 10.32 -8.77
N LEU A 103 0.20 9.66 -7.92
CA LEU A 103 0.53 8.32 -7.39
C LEU A 103 0.75 7.32 -8.53
N GLN A 104 -0.09 7.33 -9.57
CA GLN A 104 0.07 6.48 -10.74
C GLN A 104 1.32 6.81 -11.55
N TRP A 105 1.68 8.09 -11.68
CA TRP A 105 2.93 8.50 -12.31
C TRP A 105 4.15 7.99 -11.54
N HIS A 106 4.10 8.04 -10.20
CA HIS A 106 5.13 7.49 -9.32
C HIS A 106 5.17 5.95 -9.34
N ALA A 107 4.19 5.29 -9.95
CA ALA A 107 4.17 3.83 -10.11
C ALA A 107 5.06 3.31 -11.25
N ARG A 108 5.90 4.17 -11.86
CA ARG A 108 6.90 3.74 -12.84
C ARG A 108 8.00 2.88 -12.17
N PRO A 109 8.63 1.95 -12.92
CA PRO A 109 9.77 1.20 -12.40
C PRO A 109 10.89 2.13 -11.93
N ASN A 110 11.69 1.68 -10.95
CA ASN A 110 12.90 2.37 -10.49
C ASN A 110 12.64 3.77 -9.90
N ALA A 111 11.44 3.99 -9.37
CA ALA A 111 11.00 5.28 -8.84
C ALA A 111 11.52 5.50 -7.41
N ASN A 112 12.49 6.40 -7.23
CA ASN A 112 12.87 6.94 -5.92
C ASN A 112 12.47 8.41 -5.82
N PHE A 113 11.17 8.69 -5.98
CA PHE A 113 10.63 10.05 -5.96
C PHE A 113 10.29 10.51 -4.55
N PRO A 114 10.12 11.83 -4.34
CA PRO A 114 9.50 12.34 -3.12
C PRO A 114 8.12 11.74 -2.88
N PRO A 115 7.70 11.55 -1.61
CA PRO A 115 6.34 11.15 -1.30
C PRO A 115 5.31 12.08 -1.97
N VAL A 116 4.17 11.53 -2.38
CA VAL A 116 3.15 12.28 -3.11
C VAL A 116 2.21 13.02 -2.17
N ALA A 117 1.89 12.44 -1.03
CA ALA A 117 1.00 13.03 -0.03
C ALA A 117 1.37 12.60 1.39
N LYS A 118 1.02 13.47 2.33
CA LYS A 118 1.02 13.19 3.76
C LYS A 118 -0.41 13.18 4.27
N LEU A 119 -0.76 12.11 4.97
CA LEU A 119 -1.97 12.00 5.77
C LEU A 119 -1.55 12.06 7.24
N TYR A 120 -2.28 12.80 8.06
CA TYR A 120 -2.04 12.88 9.49
C TYR A 120 -3.34 12.92 10.27
N GLU A 121 -3.28 12.51 11.54
CA GLU A 121 -4.39 12.65 12.47
C GLU A 121 -4.25 13.96 13.26
N PRO A 122 -5.18 14.94 13.13
CA PRO A 122 -5.02 16.25 13.75
C PRO A 122 -4.88 16.25 15.27
N ASN A 123 -5.58 15.33 15.93
CA ASN A 123 -5.62 15.23 17.40
C ASN A 123 -4.82 14.03 17.93
N GLY A 124 -4.00 13.43 17.07
CA GLY A 124 -3.26 12.21 17.40
C GLY A 124 -1.84 12.26 16.88
N LYS A 125 -1.23 11.08 16.80
CA LYS A 125 0.17 10.92 16.41
C LYS A 125 0.33 10.18 15.08
N ALA A 126 -0.77 9.72 14.50
CA ALA A 126 -0.74 8.96 13.26
C ALA A 126 -0.31 9.85 12.10
N VAL A 127 0.72 9.40 11.37
CA VAL A 127 1.26 10.01 10.17
C VAL A 127 1.48 8.91 9.13
N MET A 128 1.18 9.22 7.89
CA MET A 128 1.33 8.32 6.75
C MET A 128 1.77 9.10 5.52
N LEU A 129 2.88 8.71 4.90
CA LEU A 129 3.36 9.23 3.64
C LEU A 129 3.01 8.25 2.52
N LEU A 130 2.31 8.72 1.49
CA LEU A 130 1.91 7.93 0.33
C LEU A 130 2.91 8.15 -0.81
N THR A 131 3.41 7.09 -1.43
CA THR A 131 4.55 7.22 -2.37
C THR A 131 4.17 6.91 -3.81
N ARG A 132 3.45 5.82 -4.07
CA ARG A 132 3.02 5.40 -5.40
C ARG A 132 1.71 4.62 -5.37
N SER A 133 1.04 4.58 -6.52
CA SER A 133 -0.14 3.75 -6.76
C SER A 133 0.25 2.28 -6.95
N ARG A 134 -0.64 1.40 -6.52
CA ARG A 134 -0.64 -0.04 -6.83
C ARG A 134 -2.02 -0.46 -7.28
N LEU A 135 -2.07 -1.56 -8.03
CA LEU A 135 -3.30 -2.22 -8.43
C LEU A 135 -4.32 -1.23 -9.03
N CYS A 136 -3.88 -0.49 -10.04
CA CYS A 136 -4.70 0.47 -10.77
C CYS A 136 -5.36 1.55 -9.88
N GLY A 137 -4.70 1.96 -8.79
CA GLY A 137 -5.19 3.01 -7.89
C GLY A 137 -6.11 2.51 -6.78
N HIS A 138 -6.23 1.19 -6.57
CA HIS A 138 -6.95 0.61 -5.43
C HIS A 138 -6.08 0.47 -4.18
N ALA A 139 -4.76 0.55 -4.35
CA ALA A 139 -3.77 0.46 -3.30
C ALA A 139 -2.65 1.47 -3.49
N VAL A 140 -1.83 1.64 -2.45
CA VAL A 140 -0.68 2.54 -2.42
C VAL A 140 0.45 1.94 -1.60
N ASP A 141 1.69 2.31 -1.91
CA ASP A 141 2.76 2.17 -0.93
C ASP A 141 2.70 3.31 0.09
N ALA A 142 2.94 2.96 1.35
CA ALA A 142 2.86 3.89 2.45
C ALA A 142 3.94 3.66 3.51
N LEU A 143 4.58 4.75 3.94
CA LEU A 143 5.40 4.82 5.15
C LEU A 143 4.53 5.39 6.27
N HIS A 144 4.28 4.65 7.34
CA HIS A 144 3.36 5.08 8.40
C HIS A 144 3.78 4.61 9.80
N ASN A 145 3.31 5.28 10.85
CA ASN A 145 3.64 4.98 12.25
C ASN A 145 2.47 4.41 13.06
N LEU A 146 1.59 3.64 12.41
CA LEU A 146 0.37 3.12 13.05
C LEU A 146 0.63 1.92 13.97
N ALA A 147 1.76 1.21 13.84
CA ALA A 147 2.06 0.00 14.61
C ALA A 147 2.91 0.30 15.85
N ASP A 148 2.82 -0.56 16.89
CA ASP A 148 3.58 -0.40 18.15
C ASP A 148 5.10 -0.63 18.00
N GLY A 149 5.56 -1.17 16.87
CA GLY A 149 6.97 -1.49 16.60
C GLY A 149 7.77 -0.41 15.87
N GLY A 150 7.24 0.81 15.80
CA GLY A 150 7.82 1.91 15.02
C GLY A 150 7.26 2.01 13.59
N PRO A 151 7.78 2.95 12.76
CA PRO A 151 7.27 3.16 11.42
C PRO A 151 7.51 1.97 10.49
N VAL A 152 6.52 1.69 9.64
CA VAL A 152 6.50 0.58 8.69
C VAL A 152 6.35 1.13 7.28
N PHE A 153 7.07 0.55 6.33
CA PHE A 153 6.92 0.82 4.90
C PHE A 153 6.36 -0.40 4.18
N GLN A 154 5.11 -0.31 3.71
CA GLN A 154 4.38 -1.47 3.17
C GLN A 154 3.27 -1.06 2.18
N PRO A 155 2.77 -1.98 1.35
CA PRO A 155 1.66 -1.73 0.46
C PRO A 155 0.35 -1.84 1.24
N LEU A 156 -0.53 -0.85 1.09
CA LEU A 156 -1.82 -0.76 1.76
C LEU A 156 -2.95 -0.60 0.75
N TRP A 157 -4.08 -1.26 1.02
CA TRP A 157 -5.31 -0.95 0.29
C TRP A 157 -5.80 0.43 0.72
N ILE A 158 -6.29 1.23 -0.23
CA ILE A 158 -6.90 2.52 0.11
C ILE A 158 -8.12 2.31 1.02
N SER A 159 -8.86 1.21 0.83
CA SER A 159 -9.97 0.85 1.70
C SER A 159 -9.57 0.64 3.16
N ASP A 160 -8.36 0.15 3.42
CA ASP A 160 -7.87 -0.05 4.79
C ASP A 160 -7.58 1.29 5.45
N ILE A 161 -6.95 2.21 4.71
CA ILE A 161 -6.72 3.59 5.15
C ILE A 161 -8.06 4.27 5.46
N MET A 162 -9.06 4.09 4.58
CA MET A 162 -10.39 4.66 4.76
C MET A 162 -11.17 4.00 5.92
N ALA A 163 -10.88 2.74 6.25
CA ALA A 163 -11.50 2.02 7.37
C ALA A 163 -11.00 2.47 8.75
N LEU A 164 -9.83 3.12 8.83
CA LEU A 164 -9.26 3.62 10.09
C LEU A 164 -10.24 4.54 10.83
N ARG A 165 -10.93 5.46 10.15
CA ARG A 165 -11.89 6.34 10.83
C ARG A 165 -13.10 5.58 11.39
N PRO A 166 -13.90 4.86 10.57
CA PRO A 166 -15.10 4.20 11.08
C PRO A 166 -14.79 3.04 12.04
N MET A 167 -13.66 2.33 11.89
CA MET A 167 -13.35 1.14 12.69
C MET A 167 -12.40 1.41 13.87
N HIS A 168 -11.48 2.38 13.74
CA HIS A 168 -10.49 2.72 14.77
C HIS A 168 -10.71 4.07 15.44
N GLY A 169 -11.49 4.96 14.83
CA GLY A 169 -11.59 6.34 15.28
C GLY A 169 -10.39 7.20 14.87
N ILE A 170 -9.45 6.65 14.09
CA ILE A 170 -8.28 7.38 13.60
C ILE A 170 -8.72 8.18 12.36
N ASP A 171 -8.95 9.48 12.56
CA ASP A 171 -9.43 10.39 11.51
C ASP A 171 -8.27 11.06 10.79
N LEU A 172 -7.68 10.33 9.84
CA LEU A 172 -6.66 10.89 8.97
C LEU A 172 -7.24 11.97 8.05
N VAL A 173 -6.53 13.10 7.94
CA VAL A 173 -6.78 14.17 6.98
C VAL A 173 -5.56 14.36 6.07
N ARG A 174 -5.77 14.89 4.87
CA ARG A 174 -4.69 15.19 3.93
C ARG A 174 -4.08 16.56 4.26
N ASP A 175 -2.76 16.57 4.44
CA ASP A 175 -2.00 17.81 4.53
C ASP A 175 -1.97 18.50 3.16
N GLN A 176 -2.54 19.71 3.08
CA GLN A 176 -2.56 20.51 1.85
C GLN A 176 -1.26 21.27 1.63
N THR A 177 -0.47 21.44 2.67
CA THR A 177 0.79 22.21 2.67
C THR A 177 2.01 21.34 2.43
N PHE A 178 1.82 20.02 2.45
CA PHE A 178 2.89 19.05 2.23
C PHE A 178 3.50 19.17 0.83
N ALA A 179 4.75 19.63 0.79
CA ALA A 179 5.53 19.87 -0.43
C ALA A 179 6.94 19.27 -0.27
N PRO A 180 7.06 17.93 -0.27
CA PRO A 180 8.34 17.27 -0.08
C PRO A 180 9.23 17.44 -1.31
N THR A 181 10.52 17.61 -1.07
CA THR A 181 11.55 17.73 -2.10
C THR A 181 12.55 16.58 -2.05
N LEU A 182 12.73 15.97 -0.87
CA LEU A 182 13.59 14.82 -0.67
C LEU A 182 12.92 13.50 -1.10
N PRO A 183 13.68 12.52 -1.63
CA PRO A 183 13.14 11.26 -2.10
C PRO A 183 12.70 10.35 -0.93
N ILE A 184 11.78 9.42 -1.17
CA ILE A 184 11.33 8.45 -0.14
C ILE A 184 12.49 7.72 0.56
N SER A 185 13.59 7.44 -0.15
CA SER A 185 14.79 6.84 0.44
C SER A 185 15.33 7.66 1.63
N ALA A 186 15.37 8.99 1.52
CA ALA A 186 15.80 9.87 2.61
C ALA A 186 14.91 9.71 3.86
N TYR A 187 13.59 9.62 3.66
CA TYR A 187 12.66 9.39 4.77
C TYR A 187 12.87 8.02 5.43
N LEU A 188 13.16 6.97 4.65
CA LEU A 188 13.42 5.63 5.20
C LEU A 188 14.70 5.60 6.03
N GLU A 189 15.77 6.23 5.54
CA GLU A 189 17.02 6.38 6.28
C GLU A 189 16.80 7.18 7.57
N ALA A 190 16.10 8.31 7.49
CA ALA A 190 15.76 9.13 8.67
C ALA A 190 14.91 8.38 9.69
N VAL A 191 13.95 7.56 9.25
CA VAL A 191 13.15 6.71 10.14
C VAL A 191 14.06 5.72 10.87
N ALA A 192 15.02 5.13 10.19
CA ALA A 192 15.93 4.19 10.83
C ALA A 192 16.87 4.88 11.84
N MET A 193 17.26 6.12 11.57
CA MET A 193 18.09 6.92 12.47
C MET A 193 17.31 7.43 13.70
N THR A 194 16.06 7.83 13.51
CA THR A 194 15.29 8.57 14.54
C THR A 194 14.18 7.76 15.19
N GLY A 195 13.82 6.61 14.62
CA GLY A 195 12.68 5.79 15.05
C GLY A 195 11.31 6.39 14.75
N ARG A 196 11.21 7.50 14.00
CA ARG A 196 9.94 8.18 13.69
C ARG A 196 9.94 8.79 12.29
N ILE A 197 8.74 9.10 11.79
CA ILE A 197 8.59 9.90 10.57
C ILE A 197 8.83 11.36 10.95
N VAL A 198 9.88 11.96 10.39
CA VAL A 198 10.27 13.36 10.64
C VAL A 198 9.64 14.29 9.59
N GLU A 199 9.55 15.58 9.92
CA GLU A 199 9.16 16.62 8.95
C GLU A 199 10.32 16.96 8.01
N GLU A 200 10.02 17.53 6.84
CA GLU A 200 11.02 17.83 5.79
C GLU A 200 12.17 18.73 6.29
N LEU A 201 11.87 19.73 7.13
CA LEU A 201 12.89 20.63 7.66
C LEU A 201 13.91 19.88 8.54
N GLU A 202 13.42 18.99 9.39
CA GLU A 202 14.27 18.13 10.22
C GLU A 202 15.05 17.14 9.35
N LEU A 203 14.37 16.52 8.39
CA LEU A 203 14.97 15.58 7.42
C LEU A 203 16.17 16.20 6.71
N SER A 204 16.07 17.47 6.30
CA SER A 204 17.14 18.20 5.59
C SER A 204 18.41 18.43 6.42
N GLY A 205 18.30 18.38 7.75
CA GLY A 205 19.44 18.55 8.67
C GLY A 205 20.08 17.23 9.11
N LEU A 206 19.50 16.08 8.76
CA LEU A 206 20.05 14.78 9.16
C LEU A 206 21.28 14.42 8.32
N PRO A 207 22.31 13.77 8.90
CA PRO A 207 23.49 13.32 8.18
C PRO A 207 23.17 12.05 7.38
N LEU A 208 22.33 12.18 6.35
CA LEU A 208 21.93 11.09 5.46
C LEU A 208 23.13 10.62 4.62
N THR A 209 23.36 9.32 4.60
CA THR A 209 24.48 8.64 3.93
C THR A 209 24.04 7.88 2.68
N GLY A 210 22.72 7.71 2.46
CA GLY A 210 22.17 6.90 1.39
C GLY A 210 22.08 5.41 1.72
N SER A 211 22.40 4.99 2.95
CA SER A 211 22.14 3.63 3.42
C SER A 211 20.65 3.49 3.74
N ILE A 212 19.94 2.71 2.93
CA ILE A 212 18.48 2.53 3.06
C ILE A 212 18.18 1.18 3.72
N PRO A 213 18.01 1.13 5.05
CA PRO A 213 17.68 -0.10 5.73
C PRO A 213 16.24 -0.53 5.41
N ARG A 214 16.01 -1.84 5.37
CA ARG A 214 14.66 -2.39 5.34
C ARG A 214 14.05 -2.27 6.73
N LEU A 215 13.00 -1.47 6.84
CA LEU A 215 12.23 -1.34 8.07
C LEU A 215 11.55 -2.66 8.41
N ALA A 216 11.43 -2.95 9.71
CA ALA A 216 10.80 -4.17 10.18
C ALA A 216 9.35 -4.27 9.69
N THR A 217 9.01 -5.38 9.06
CA THR A 217 7.63 -5.71 8.68
C THR A 217 7.07 -6.71 9.68
N GLN A 218 5.81 -6.51 10.08
CA GLN A 218 5.15 -7.49 10.93
C GLN A 218 4.72 -8.71 10.11
N PRO A 219 4.81 -9.93 10.66
CA PRO A 219 4.41 -11.12 9.95
C PRO A 219 2.91 -11.10 9.63
N SER A 220 2.59 -11.48 8.40
CA SER A 220 1.20 -11.68 7.96
C SER A 220 0.45 -12.68 8.83
N SER A 221 -0.85 -12.42 9.02
CA SER A 221 -1.74 -13.32 9.74
C SER A 221 -1.95 -14.64 9.02
N LYS A 222 -2.34 -15.69 9.77
CA LYS A 222 -2.79 -16.97 9.18
C LYS A 222 -3.94 -16.77 8.17
N ALA A 223 -4.83 -15.82 8.41
CA ALA A 223 -5.94 -15.55 7.49
C ALA A 223 -5.44 -14.98 6.16
N VAL A 224 -4.57 -13.97 6.22
CA VAL A 224 -3.96 -13.34 5.04
C VAL A 224 -3.06 -14.33 4.29
N ARG A 225 -2.23 -15.10 5.01
CA ARG A 225 -1.44 -16.20 4.43
C ARG A 225 -2.32 -17.24 3.75
N SER A 226 -3.41 -17.67 4.39
CA SER A 226 -4.32 -18.66 3.78
C SER A 226 -4.98 -18.17 2.49
N VAL A 227 -5.24 -16.87 2.35
CA VAL A 227 -5.73 -16.28 1.10
C VAL A 227 -4.63 -16.33 0.04
N PHE A 228 -3.40 -15.98 0.39
CA PHE A 228 -2.25 -16.07 -0.50
C PHE A 228 -1.97 -17.53 -0.92
N ASP A 229 -1.96 -18.47 0.02
CA ASP A 229 -1.77 -19.91 -0.23
C ASP A 229 -2.85 -20.44 -1.19
N GLN A 230 -4.10 -19.99 -1.04
CA GLN A 230 -5.17 -20.33 -1.97
C GLN A 230 -4.88 -19.78 -3.38
N ALA A 231 -4.44 -18.52 -3.48
CA ALA A 231 -4.05 -17.93 -4.76
C ALA A 231 -2.87 -18.66 -5.42
N CYS A 232 -1.88 -19.12 -4.64
CA CYS A 232 -0.78 -19.95 -5.12
C CYS A 232 -1.26 -21.31 -5.65
N ARG A 233 -2.24 -21.94 -4.99
CA ARG A 233 -2.85 -23.20 -5.49
C ARG A 233 -3.57 -23.01 -6.83
N GLU A 234 -4.20 -21.86 -7.02
CA GLU A 234 -4.89 -21.53 -8.26
C GLU A 234 -3.92 -21.05 -9.36
N ASN A 235 -2.75 -20.53 -8.98
CA ASN A 235 -1.73 -20.06 -9.88
C ASN A 235 -0.33 -20.15 -9.24
N SER A 236 0.44 -21.17 -9.62
CA SER A 236 1.76 -21.47 -9.03
C SER A 236 2.80 -20.39 -9.26
N ALA A 237 2.61 -19.48 -10.23
CA ALA A 237 3.53 -18.36 -10.44
C ALA A 237 3.59 -17.41 -9.22
N PHE A 238 2.54 -17.37 -8.38
CA PHE A 238 2.54 -16.59 -7.14
C PHE A 238 3.53 -17.11 -6.09
N GLU A 239 3.92 -18.39 -6.12
CA GLU A 239 4.89 -18.94 -5.15
C GLU A 239 6.24 -18.22 -5.23
N LYS A 240 6.65 -17.81 -6.43
CA LYS A 240 7.88 -17.04 -6.68
C LYS A 240 7.85 -15.65 -6.03
N LEU A 241 6.68 -15.16 -5.62
CA LEU A 241 6.50 -13.84 -5.03
C LEU A 241 6.51 -13.84 -3.49
N GLY A 242 6.55 -15.02 -2.84
CA GLY A 242 6.37 -15.14 -1.39
C GLY A 242 7.38 -14.37 -0.50
N SER A 243 8.54 -14.01 -1.05
CA SER A 243 9.58 -13.22 -0.37
C SER A 243 9.75 -11.80 -0.92
N ARG A 244 9.02 -11.45 -1.99
CA ARG A 244 9.11 -10.14 -2.62
C ARG A 244 8.49 -9.09 -1.69
N THR A 245 9.17 -7.95 -1.55
CA THR A 245 8.69 -6.80 -0.79
C THR A 245 8.51 -5.60 -1.71
N ILE A 246 8.05 -4.48 -1.15
CA ILE A 246 7.93 -3.26 -1.94
C ILE A 246 9.29 -2.66 -2.26
N TYR A 247 10.35 -2.97 -1.49
CA TYR A 247 11.69 -2.40 -1.66
C TYR A 247 12.29 -2.78 -3.02
N GLU A 248 11.98 -3.96 -3.55
CA GLU A 248 12.43 -4.41 -4.88
C GLU A 248 11.84 -3.56 -6.04
N ASP A 249 10.77 -2.78 -5.79
CA ASP A 249 10.18 -1.89 -6.80
C ASP A 249 10.78 -0.47 -6.79
N TYR A 250 11.69 -0.18 -5.86
CA TYR A 250 12.42 1.09 -5.76
C TYR A 250 13.88 0.89 -6.17
N SER A 251 14.44 1.84 -6.91
CA SER A 251 15.89 1.90 -7.14
C SER A 251 16.57 2.66 -6.01
N PHE A 252 16.72 2.00 -4.87
CA PHE A 252 17.55 2.54 -3.80
C PHE A 252 19.03 2.37 -4.17
N PRO A 253 19.87 3.38 -3.89
CA PRO A 253 21.32 3.23 -4.07
C PRO A 253 21.80 2.03 -3.25
N THR A 254 22.43 1.06 -3.90
CA THR A 254 23.14 -0.01 -3.20
C THR A 254 24.49 0.53 -2.72
N GLU A 255 24.94 0.13 -1.53
CA GLU A 255 26.19 0.56 -0.89
C GLU A 255 27.48 0.28 -1.71
N THR A 256 27.38 -0.29 -2.91
CA THR A 256 28.50 -0.71 -3.76
C THR A 256 28.99 0.34 -4.76
N GLY A 257 28.50 1.58 -4.70
CA GLY A 257 29.00 2.68 -5.53
C GLY A 257 30.23 3.41 -4.96
N LYS A 258 31.26 2.69 -4.47
CA LYS A 258 32.57 3.34 -4.26
C LYS A 258 33.20 3.57 -5.62
N VAL A 259 33.18 4.84 -6.04
CA VAL A 259 34.01 5.39 -7.12
C VAL A 259 35.46 4.94 -6.88
N ARG A 260 36.03 4.24 -7.87
CA ARG A 260 37.46 4.23 -8.12
C ARG A 260 37.70 4.94 -9.44
#